data_AF-A0A9D8LM44-F1
#
_entry.id   AF-A0A9D8LM44-F1
#
_cell.length_a   1.000
_cell.length_b   1.000
_cell.length_c   1.000
_cell.angle_alpha   90.00
_cell.angle_beta   90.00
_cell.angle_gamma   90.00
#
_symmetry.space_group_name_H-M   'P 1'
#
loop_
_entity.id
_entity.type
_entity.pdbx_description
1 polymer ?
#
loop_
_entity_poly.entity_id
_entity_poly.type
_entity_poly.pdbx_seq_one_letter_code
_entity_poly.pdbx_strand_id
1 'polypeptide(L)'
;AEAKAPTQARQLSQTLDEVVARRVDFLTGYQDAAYAAHYRELVEKVRAREAGILPGQSALAESVARNLFKLMAYKDEYEVARLYSDGAFRRQLAATFEPDSASGQKLRLEFHLAPPLLAKADPNTGLPRKLSFGPWMMGAFGLLSKLKGLRGTAFDVFGYTQERKTERKLVADYEALLREILTKLAPENHALCVALAAIPEKIRGFGHVKERHLKQAKAEEAELLVRLRDGSEAALAMPKAAE
;
A
#
# COMPACT_ATOMS: atom_id res chain seq x y z
N ALA A 1 -16.56 -21.35 -10.89
CA ALA A 1 -17.57 -20.33 -11.18
C ALA A 1 -16.89 -19.12 -11.80
N GLU A 2 -16.98 -18.96 -13.12
CA GLU A 2 -16.49 -17.76 -13.80
C GLU A 2 -17.33 -16.55 -13.40
N ALA A 3 -16.68 -15.47 -12.97
CA ALA A 3 -17.36 -14.23 -12.64
C ALA A 3 -17.98 -13.62 -13.91
N LYS A 4 -19.31 -13.42 -13.92
CA LYS A 4 -20.15 -13.08 -15.08
C LYS A 4 -19.88 -11.73 -15.80
N ALA A 5 -18.89 -10.93 -15.40
CA ALA A 5 -18.46 -9.75 -16.17
C ALA A 5 -17.04 -9.30 -15.76
N PRO A 6 -16.22 -8.77 -16.68
CA PRO A 6 -14.96 -8.13 -16.33
C PRO A 6 -15.24 -6.83 -15.55
N THR A 7 -14.97 -6.83 -14.24
CA THR A 7 -14.95 -5.61 -13.44
C THR A 7 -13.82 -4.69 -13.94
N GLN A 8 -14.01 -3.37 -13.92
CA GLN A 8 -12.94 -2.38 -14.25
C GLN A 8 -11.63 -2.63 -13.49
N ALA A 9 -11.69 -3.26 -12.31
CA ALA A 9 -10.54 -3.70 -11.52
C ALA A 9 -9.58 -4.66 -12.27
N ARG A 10 -10.00 -5.29 -13.38
CA ARG A 10 -9.17 -6.20 -14.18
C ARG A 10 -8.50 -5.54 -15.38
N GLN A 11 -8.83 -4.29 -15.70
CA GLN A 11 -8.20 -3.55 -16.80
C GLN A 11 -6.86 -3.02 -16.35
N LEU A 12 -5.76 -3.48 -16.95
CA LEU A 12 -4.42 -2.97 -16.66
C LEU A 12 -4.28 -1.55 -17.24
N SER A 13 -3.69 -0.64 -16.45
CA SER A 13 -3.29 0.67 -16.95
C SER A 13 -2.11 0.49 -17.90
N GLN A 14 -2.14 1.17 -19.04
CA GLN A 14 -1.13 1.06 -20.10
C GLN A 14 -0.10 2.19 -20.04
N THR A 15 -0.47 3.32 -19.45
CA THR A 15 0.39 4.52 -19.36
C THR A 15 0.59 4.97 -17.93
N LEU A 16 1.65 5.74 -17.68
CA LEU A 16 1.88 6.37 -16.39
C LEU A 16 0.73 7.30 -15.99
N ASP A 17 0.14 8.03 -16.94
CA ASP A 17 -1.00 8.92 -16.66
C ASP A 17 -2.23 8.15 -16.21
N GLU A 18 -2.55 7.02 -16.85
CA GLU A 18 -3.64 6.14 -16.43
C GLU A 18 -3.38 5.53 -15.04
N VAL A 19 -2.13 5.16 -14.77
CA VAL A 19 -1.70 4.65 -13.46
C VAL A 19 -1.91 5.71 -12.39
N VAL A 20 -1.47 6.95 -12.63
CA VAL A 20 -1.61 8.06 -11.68
C VAL A 20 -3.08 8.42 -11.47
N ALA A 21 -3.86 8.55 -12.54
CA ALA A 21 -5.29 8.89 -12.45
C ALA A 21 -6.06 7.88 -11.59
N ARG A 22 -5.91 6.58 -11.88
CA ARG A 22 -6.58 5.52 -11.13
C ARG A 22 -6.19 5.50 -9.64
N ARG A 23 -4.92 5.79 -9.35
CA ARG A 23 -4.43 5.83 -7.97
C ARG A 23 -4.89 7.07 -7.21
N VAL A 24 -5.03 8.20 -7.89
CA VAL A 24 -5.64 9.42 -7.33
C VAL A 24 -7.09 9.17 -6.97
N ASP A 25 -7.86 8.52 -7.85
CA ASP A 25 -9.25 8.15 -7.55
C ASP A 25 -9.33 7.21 -6.34
N PHE A 26 -8.45 6.20 -6.29
CA PHE A 26 -8.36 5.29 -5.16
C PHE A 26 -8.03 6.01 -3.87
N LEU A 27 -6.99 6.85 -3.86
CA LEU A 27 -6.53 7.57 -2.66
C LEU A 27 -7.56 8.58 -2.16
N THR A 28 -8.35 9.16 -3.06
CA THR A 28 -9.48 10.03 -2.71
C THR A 28 -10.56 9.25 -1.96
N GLY A 29 -10.89 8.05 -2.45
CA GLY A 29 -11.79 7.12 -1.75
C GLY A 29 -11.23 6.61 -0.43
N TYR A 30 -9.94 6.32 -0.39
CA TYR A 30 -9.20 5.82 0.77
C TYR A 30 -9.16 6.83 1.92
N GLN A 31 -8.77 8.07 1.64
CA GLN A 31 -8.62 9.15 2.63
C GLN A 31 -9.43 10.36 2.18
N ASP A 32 -8.87 11.21 1.32
CA ASP A 32 -9.50 12.42 0.80
C ASP A 32 -8.71 12.95 -0.43
N ALA A 33 -9.23 14.02 -1.04
CA ALA A 33 -8.62 14.64 -2.23
C ALA A 33 -7.24 15.25 -1.96
N ALA A 34 -6.99 15.76 -0.74
CA ALA A 34 -5.68 16.33 -0.40
C ALA A 34 -4.60 15.24 -0.32
N TYR A 35 -4.95 14.08 0.25
CA TYR A 35 -4.06 12.92 0.28
C TYR A 35 -3.72 12.40 -1.12
N ALA A 36 -4.71 12.36 -2.02
CA ALA A 36 -4.50 11.98 -3.40
C ALA A 36 -3.68 13.02 -4.20
N ALA A 37 -3.87 14.31 -3.92
CA ALA A 37 -3.10 15.40 -4.52
C ALA A 37 -1.62 15.31 -4.12
N HIS A 38 -1.33 15.03 -2.85
CA HIS A 38 0.05 14.83 -2.37
C HIS A 38 0.77 13.69 -3.10
N TYR A 39 0.08 12.56 -3.31
CA TYR A 39 0.59 11.46 -4.14
C TYR A 39 0.94 11.93 -5.56
N ARG A 40 -0.01 12.61 -6.22
CA ARG A 40 0.19 13.10 -7.60
C ARG A 40 1.37 14.05 -7.66
N GLU A 41 1.44 15.03 -6.76
CA GLU A 41 2.50 16.04 -6.73
C GLU A 41 3.89 15.42 -6.64
N LEU A 42 4.08 14.41 -5.78
CA LEU A 42 5.37 13.73 -5.66
C LEU A 42 5.76 12.97 -6.93
N VAL A 43 4.82 12.25 -7.55
CA VAL A 43 5.06 11.54 -8.81
C VAL A 43 5.41 12.52 -9.93
N GLU A 44 4.69 13.63 -10.02
CA GLU A 44 4.92 14.68 -11.02
C GLU A 44 6.27 15.37 -10.84
N LYS A 45 6.68 15.65 -9.61
CA LYS A 45 8.02 16.19 -9.31
C LYS A 45 9.13 15.27 -9.78
N VAL A 46 8.98 13.97 -9.54
CA VAL A 46 9.94 12.95 -10.02
C VAL A 46 9.95 12.86 -11.52
N ARG A 47 8.77 12.80 -12.16
CA ARG A 47 8.62 12.76 -13.61
C ARG A 47 9.29 13.96 -14.28
N ALA A 48 9.05 15.17 -13.79
CA ALA A 48 9.63 16.39 -14.34
C ALA A 48 11.15 16.41 -14.17
N ARG A 49 11.67 15.99 -13.01
CA ARG A 49 13.12 15.94 -12.74
C ARG A 49 13.81 14.88 -13.61
N GLU A 50 13.23 13.70 -13.72
CA GLU A 50 13.74 12.62 -14.56
C GLU A 50 13.80 13.03 -16.02
N ALA A 51 12.70 13.56 -16.57
CA ALA A 51 12.64 14.01 -17.97
C ALA A 51 13.64 15.14 -18.28
N GLY A 52 13.94 16.00 -17.31
CA GLY A 52 14.93 17.07 -17.47
C GLY A 52 16.39 16.60 -17.48
N ILE A 53 16.69 15.43 -16.91
CA ILE A 53 18.05 14.85 -16.86
C ILE A 53 18.23 13.78 -17.94
N LEU A 54 17.22 12.93 -18.16
CA LEU A 54 17.19 11.87 -19.16
C LEU A 54 15.89 11.93 -19.99
N PRO A 55 15.84 12.74 -21.05
CA PRO A 55 14.67 12.80 -21.93
C PRO A 55 14.28 11.43 -22.49
N GLY A 56 13.00 11.08 -22.39
CA GLY A 56 12.46 9.80 -22.87
C GLY A 56 12.49 8.65 -21.85
N GLN A 57 13.12 8.83 -20.68
CA GLN A 57 13.08 7.86 -19.59
C GLN A 57 11.94 8.14 -18.61
N SER A 58 11.30 7.08 -18.12
CA SER A 58 10.20 7.14 -17.14
C SER A 58 10.32 6.12 -16.02
N ALA A 59 11.37 5.31 -16.00
CA ALA A 59 11.49 4.17 -15.09
C ALA A 59 11.49 4.59 -13.60
N LEU A 60 12.07 5.75 -13.28
CA LEU A 60 12.07 6.27 -11.91
C LEU A 60 10.66 6.75 -11.54
N ALA A 61 10.02 7.56 -12.39
CA ALA A 61 8.65 8.03 -12.16
C ALA A 61 7.65 6.88 -12.03
N GLU A 62 7.77 5.84 -12.85
CA GLU A 62 6.93 4.64 -12.79
C GLU A 62 7.15 3.84 -11.48
N SER A 63 8.41 3.65 -11.08
CA SER A 63 8.77 3.00 -9.83
C SER A 63 8.21 3.78 -8.63
N VAL A 64 8.37 5.10 -8.61
CA VAL A 64 7.83 5.98 -7.57
C VAL A 64 6.32 5.93 -7.55
N ALA A 65 5.65 6.04 -8.70
CA ALA A 65 4.20 5.96 -8.78
C ALA A 65 3.70 4.67 -8.10
N ARG A 66 4.34 3.53 -8.39
CA ARG A 66 3.97 2.21 -7.85
C ARG A 66 4.20 2.12 -6.35
N ASN A 67 5.38 2.51 -5.91
CA ASN A 67 5.84 2.25 -4.56
C ASN A 67 5.33 3.29 -3.55
N LEU A 68 5.21 4.55 -3.95
CA LEU A 68 4.55 5.56 -3.13
C LEU A 68 3.08 5.19 -2.88
N PHE A 69 2.35 4.79 -3.91
CA PHE A 69 0.96 4.36 -3.76
C PHE A 69 0.84 3.15 -2.83
N LYS A 70 1.71 2.15 -3.00
CA LYS A 70 1.75 0.97 -2.12
C LYS A 70 1.92 1.35 -0.65
N LEU A 71 2.78 2.31 -0.36
CA LEU A 71 3.03 2.78 1.01
C LEU A 71 1.89 3.64 1.55
N MET A 72 1.26 4.47 0.71
CA MET A 72 0.15 5.34 1.12
C MET A 72 -1.17 4.58 1.29
N ALA A 73 -1.41 3.54 0.48
CA ALA A 73 -2.63 2.72 0.51
C ALA A 73 -2.45 1.45 1.36
N TYR A 74 -1.88 1.58 2.55
CA TYR A 74 -1.77 0.45 3.48
C TYR A 74 -3.16 0.02 3.98
N LYS A 75 -3.36 -1.29 4.11
CA LYS A 75 -4.67 -1.84 4.45
C LYS A 75 -4.92 -1.76 5.96
N ASP A 76 -5.39 -0.60 6.41
CA ASP A 76 -5.79 -0.38 7.79
C ASP A 76 -7.25 -0.71 8.08
N GLU A 77 -7.66 -0.55 9.32
CA GLU A 77 -8.97 -0.92 9.82
C GLU A 77 -10.10 -0.17 9.10
N TYR A 78 -9.88 1.11 8.77
CA TYR A 78 -10.84 1.92 8.03
C TYR A 78 -10.99 1.45 6.58
N GLU A 79 -9.87 1.11 5.93
CA GLU A 79 -9.90 0.60 4.55
C GLU A 79 -10.50 -0.81 4.49
N VAL A 80 -10.17 -1.70 5.43
CA VAL A 80 -10.84 -2.99 5.57
C VAL A 80 -12.34 -2.78 5.70
N ALA A 81 -12.77 -1.88 6.57
CA ALA A 81 -14.18 -1.56 6.78
C ALA A 81 -14.84 -1.06 5.49
N ARG A 82 -14.20 -0.13 4.76
CA ARG A 82 -14.69 0.41 3.48
C ARG A 82 -14.89 -0.69 2.44
N LEU A 83 -13.93 -1.61 2.29
CA LEU A 83 -14.01 -2.70 1.32
C LEU A 83 -15.15 -3.69 1.62
N TYR A 84 -15.56 -3.83 2.89
CA TYR A 84 -16.74 -4.61 3.26
C TYR A 84 -18.05 -3.83 3.12
N SER A 85 -18.01 -2.49 3.26
CA SER A 85 -19.21 -1.65 3.34
C SER A 85 -19.57 -0.89 2.06
N ASP A 86 -18.67 -0.78 1.06
CA ASP A 86 -18.89 -0.07 -0.22
C ASP A 86 -19.87 -0.75 -1.18
N GLY A 87 -20.43 -1.88 -0.76
CA GLY A 87 -21.40 -2.67 -1.51
C GLY A 87 -20.80 -3.60 -2.55
N ALA A 88 -19.51 -3.48 -2.90
CA ALA A 88 -18.85 -4.41 -3.84
C ALA A 88 -18.87 -5.83 -3.28
N PHE A 89 -18.54 -5.98 -1.99
CA PHE A 89 -18.62 -7.27 -1.29
C PHE A 89 -20.02 -7.87 -1.32
N ARG A 90 -21.08 -7.07 -1.08
CA ARG A 90 -22.47 -7.55 -1.14
C ARG A 90 -22.88 -7.99 -2.54
N ARG A 91 -22.51 -7.23 -3.57
CA ARG A 91 -22.75 -7.60 -4.97
C ARG A 91 -22.02 -8.89 -5.34
N GLN A 92 -20.78 -9.06 -4.89
CA GLN A 92 -20.02 -10.28 -5.10
C GLN A 92 -20.65 -11.48 -4.40
N LEU A 93 -21.12 -11.32 -3.16
CA LEU A 93 -21.86 -12.37 -2.44
C LEU A 93 -23.11 -12.80 -3.20
N ALA A 94 -23.94 -11.84 -3.62
CA ALA A 94 -25.17 -12.12 -4.36
C ALA A 94 -24.93 -12.75 -5.75
N ALA A 95 -23.79 -12.46 -6.38
CA ALA A 95 -23.40 -13.07 -7.65
C ALA A 95 -22.81 -14.48 -7.49
N THR A 96 -22.25 -14.81 -6.32
CA THR A 96 -21.54 -16.07 -6.07
C THR A 96 -22.43 -17.11 -5.39
N PHE A 97 -23.28 -16.66 -4.47
CA PHE A 97 -24.17 -17.51 -3.70
C PHE A 97 -25.60 -17.29 -4.16
N GLU A 98 -26.24 -18.34 -4.67
CA GLU A 98 -27.68 -18.31 -4.91
C GLU A 98 -28.42 -18.24 -3.57
N PRO A 99 -29.47 -17.43 -3.44
CA PRO A 99 -30.34 -17.53 -2.29
C PRO A 99 -30.98 -18.92 -2.33
N ASP A 100 -30.72 -19.74 -1.32
CA ASP A 100 -31.33 -21.06 -1.18
C ASP A 100 -32.84 -20.89 -1.08
N SER A 101 -33.48 -21.00 -2.25
CA SER A 101 -34.89 -20.72 -2.45
C SER A 101 -35.74 -21.86 -1.91
N ALA A 102 -35.13 -23.01 -1.63
CA ALA A 102 -35.78 -24.21 -1.12
C ALA A 102 -35.78 -24.26 0.42
N SER A 103 -34.76 -23.74 1.10
CA SER A 103 -34.69 -23.72 2.58
C SER A 103 -35.14 -22.42 3.25
N GLY A 104 -35.26 -21.32 2.48
CA GLY A 104 -35.64 -20.00 3.01
C GLY A 104 -34.59 -19.38 3.96
N GLN A 105 -33.41 -19.99 4.10
CA GLN A 105 -32.36 -19.49 4.99
C GLN A 105 -31.62 -18.31 4.37
N LYS A 106 -31.56 -17.20 5.12
CA LYS A 106 -30.74 -16.03 4.74
C LYS A 106 -29.26 -16.34 4.95
N LEU A 107 -28.41 -15.90 4.02
CA LEU A 107 -26.96 -15.97 4.14
C LEU A 107 -26.49 -15.33 5.46
N ARG A 108 -25.84 -16.12 6.32
CA ARG A 108 -25.27 -15.67 7.60
C ARG A 108 -23.77 -15.49 7.46
N LEU A 109 -23.29 -14.27 7.70
CA LEU A 109 -21.86 -13.95 7.67
C LEU A 109 -21.26 -14.05 9.07
N GLU A 110 -20.12 -14.72 9.16
CA GLU A 110 -19.27 -14.73 10.35
C GLU A 110 -17.86 -14.26 9.95
N PHE A 111 -17.29 -13.37 10.76
CA PHE A 111 -16.00 -12.75 10.51
C PHE A 111 -15.00 -13.19 11.56
N HIS A 112 -13.86 -13.73 11.12
CA HIS A 112 -12.74 -14.07 11.99
C HIS A 112 -11.68 -12.97 11.92
N LEU A 113 -11.65 -12.13 12.95
CA LEU A 113 -10.75 -10.97 13.02
C LEU A 113 -9.81 -11.11 14.22
N ALA A 114 -8.62 -10.53 14.13
CA ALA A 114 -7.75 -10.33 15.28
C ALA A 114 -7.64 -8.82 15.52
N PRO A 115 -8.62 -8.18 16.18
CA PRO A 115 -8.60 -6.73 16.34
C PRO A 115 -7.38 -6.32 17.18
N PRO A 116 -6.56 -5.35 16.75
CA PRO A 116 -5.27 -5.04 17.39
C PRO A 116 -5.36 -4.71 18.89
N LEU A 117 -6.50 -4.17 19.33
CA LEU A 117 -6.73 -3.76 20.73
C LEU A 117 -7.37 -4.86 21.60
N LEU A 118 -7.95 -5.90 20.99
CA LEU A 118 -8.74 -6.92 21.70
C LEU A 118 -8.12 -8.32 21.62
N ALA A 119 -7.42 -8.64 20.54
CA ALA A 119 -6.82 -9.94 20.32
C ALA A 119 -5.57 -10.08 21.21
N LYS A 120 -5.68 -10.88 22.28
CA LYS A 120 -4.54 -11.30 23.07
C LYS A 120 -3.63 -12.21 22.24
N ALA A 121 -2.32 -12.08 22.43
CA ALA A 121 -1.35 -13.01 21.88
C ALA A 121 -1.60 -14.41 22.46
N ASP A 122 -1.51 -15.42 21.62
CA ASP A 122 -1.56 -16.81 22.04
C ASP A 122 -0.27 -17.14 22.83
N PRO A 123 -0.36 -17.74 24.03
CA PRO A 123 0.82 -18.03 24.85
C PRO A 123 1.82 -18.99 24.20
N ASN A 124 1.37 -19.86 23.30
CA ASN A 124 2.21 -20.90 22.71
C ASN A 124 2.87 -20.43 21.42
N THR A 125 2.20 -19.57 20.65
CA THR A 125 2.69 -19.11 19.33
C THR A 125 3.13 -17.64 19.32
N GLY A 126 2.75 -16.85 20.33
CA GLY A 126 2.97 -15.40 20.37
C GLY A 126 2.11 -14.59 19.40
N LEU A 127 1.23 -15.24 18.61
CA LEU A 127 0.43 -14.59 17.57
C LEU A 127 -0.96 -14.15 18.08
N PRO A 128 -1.53 -13.05 17.57
CA PRO A 128 -2.88 -12.61 17.95
C PRO A 128 -3.95 -13.66 17.67
N ARG A 129 -4.77 -13.98 18.67
CA ARG A 129 -5.89 -14.93 18.52
C ARG A 129 -7.01 -14.34 17.66
N LYS A 130 -7.52 -15.13 16.72
CA LYS A 130 -8.72 -14.79 15.94
C LYS A 130 -9.96 -14.91 16.83
N LEU A 131 -10.78 -13.89 16.81
CA LEU A 131 -12.09 -13.81 17.44
C LEU A 131 -13.17 -13.93 16.37
N SER A 132 -14.25 -14.65 16.69
CA SER A 132 -15.44 -14.77 15.85
C SER A 132 -16.41 -13.62 16.12
N PHE A 133 -16.88 -13.01 15.05
CA PHE A 133 -17.91 -11.99 15.11
C PHE A 133 -19.04 -12.29 14.14
N GLY A 134 -20.28 -12.17 14.62
CA GLY A 134 -21.48 -12.45 13.82
C GLY A 134 -21.84 -11.35 12.81
N PRO A 135 -23.04 -11.45 12.19
CA PRO A 135 -23.47 -10.56 11.11
C PRO A 135 -23.52 -9.07 11.45
N TRP A 136 -23.64 -8.72 12.74
CA TRP A 136 -23.65 -7.33 13.21
C TRP A 136 -22.39 -6.54 12.80
N MET A 137 -21.27 -7.24 12.56
CA MET A 137 -20.02 -6.60 12.09
C MET A 137 -20.16 -5.86 10.77
N MET A 138 -21.09 -6.27 9.90
CA MET A 138 -21.34 -5.51 8.66
C MET A 138 -21.81 -4.08 8.96
N GLY A 139 -22.62 -3.90 10.02
CA GLY A 139 -23.02 -2.58 10.49
C GLY A 139 -21.84 -1.81 11.09
N ALA A 140 -21.01 -2.50 11.88
CA ALA A 140 -19.80 -1.91 12.47
C ALA A 140 -18.80 -1.44 11.40
N PHE A 141 -18.55 -2.23 10.36
CA PHE A 141 -17.73 -1.80 9.21
C PHE A 141 -18.36 -0.62 8.47
N GLY A 142 -19.68 -0.60 8.32
CA GLY A 142 -20.39 0.56 7.77
C GLY A 142 -20.10 1.85 8.53
N LEU A 143 -20.17 1.82 9.86
CA LEU A 143 -19.83 2.98 10.70
C LEU A 143 -18.34 3.32 10.63
N LEU A 144 -17.47 2.32 10.82
CA LEU A 144 -16.02 2.51 10.85
C LEU A 144 -15.48 3.10 9.54
N SER A 145 -16.02 2.67 8.39
CA SER A 145 -15.62 3.21 7.09
C SER A 145 -15.87 4.72 6.93
N LYS A 146 -16.87 5.27 7.64
CA LYS A 146 -17.16 6.71 7.65
C LYS A 146 -16.23 7.50 8.57
N LEU A 147 -15.53 6.81 9.47
CA LEU A 147 -14.57 7.40 10.41
C LEU A 147 -13.15 7.47 9.84
N LYS A 148 -12.95 7.25 8.54
CA LYS A 148 -11.64 7.35 7.89
C LYS A 148 -10.92 8.69 8.12
N GLY A 149 -11.67 9.78 8.36
CA GLY A 149 -11.09 11.09 8.71
C GLY A 149 -10.37 11.12 10.05
N LEU A 150 -10.57 10.12 10.93
CA LEU A 150 -9.80 9.99 12.16
C LEU A 150 -8.38 9.49 11.90
N ARG A 151 -8.10 8.83 10.76
CA ARG A 151 -6.79 8.27 10.43
C ARG A 151 -5.68 9.30 10.62
N GLY A 152 -4.67 8.95 11.40
CA GLY A 152 -3.52 9.82 11.65
C GLY A 152 -3.77 11.00 12.59
N THR A 153 -5.00 11.17 13.11
CA THR A 153 -5.32 12.17 14.14
C THR A 153 -5.08 11.62 15.55
N ALA A 154 -5.13 12.48 16.58
CA ALA A 154 -5.05 12.04 17.98
C ALA A 154 -6.22 11.12 18.39
N PHE A 155 -7.32 11.12 17.65
CA PHE A 155 -8.48 10.26 17.88
C PHE A 155 -8.38 8.90 17.16
N ASP A 156 -7.27 8.65 16.43
CA ASP A 156 -7.01 7.37 15.77
C ASP A 156 -6.54 6.31 16.78
N VAL A 157 -7.48 5.60 17.41
CA VAL A 157 -7.16 4.56 18.40
C VAL A 157 -6.29 3.43 17.81
N PHE A 158 -6.48 3.10 16.54
CA PHE A 158 -5.66 2.09 15.85
C PHE A 158 -4.26 2.63 15.53
N GLY A 159 -4.16 3.94 15.30
CA GLY A 159 -2.94 4.67 15.02
C GLY A 159 -1.87 4.59 16.09
N TYR A 160 -2.20 4.20 17.33
CA TYR A 160 -1.22 4.05 18.41
C TYR A 160 -0.43 2.74 18.38
N THR A 161 -0.90 1.75 17.61
CA THR A 161 -0.19 0.46 17.44
C THR A 161 1.17 0.65 16.76
N GLN A 162 2.11 -0.26 17.05
CA GLN A 162 3.45 -0.21 16.43
C GLN A 162 3.38 -0.43 14.92
N GLU A 163 2.46 -1.27 14.44
CA GLU A 163 2.25 -1.49 13.01
C GLU A 163 1.84 -0.17 12.33
N ARG A 164 0.83 0.54 12.84
CA ARG A 164 0.37 1.79 12.21
C ARG A 164 1.41 2.91 12.29
N LYS A 165 2.17 3.00 13.38
CA LYS A 165 3.33 3.91 13.48
C LYS A 165 4.38 3.60 12.42
N THR A 166 4.69 2.32 12.22
CA THR A 166 5.64 1.87 11.19
C THR A 166 5.15 2.22 9.79
N GLU A 167 3.88 1.98 9.45
CA GLU A 167 3.34 2.33 8.12
C GLU A 167 3.48 3.83 7.82
N ARG A 168 3.08 4.69 8.77
CA ARG A 168 3.21 6.15 8.60
C ARG A 168 4.66 6.58 8.49
N LYS A 169 5.56 5.96 9.28
CA LYS A 169 7.00 6.21 9.18
C LYS A 169 7.53 5.82 7.81
N LEU A 170 7.08 4.70 7.23
CA LEU A 170 7.54 4.27 5.90
C LEU A 170 7.18 5.27 4.80
N VAL A 171 6.00 5.89 4.87
CA VAL A 171 5.63 6.97 3.93
C VAL A 171 6.60 8.14 4.08
N ALA A 172 6.80 8.62 5.31
CA ALA A 172 7.70 9.76 5.58
C ALA A 172 9.17 9.49 5.20
N ASP A 173 9.68 8.29 5.50
CA ASP A 173 11.02 7.85 5.14
C ASP A 173 11.19 7.77 3.62
N TYR A 174 10.17 7.25 2.91
CA TYR A 174 10.21 7.16 1.46
C TYR A 174 10.19 8.55 0.82
N GLU A 175 9.38 9.48 1.32
CA GLU A 175 9.40 10.87 0.86
C GLU A 175 10.76 11.55 1.09
N ALA A 176 11.41 11.26 2.22
CA ALA A 176 12.77 11.75 2.49
C ALA A 176 13.78 11.16 1.50
N LEU A 177 13.68 9.86 1.21
CA LEU A 177 14.48 9.20 0.19
C LEU A 177 14.26 9.83 -1.20
N LEU A 178 13.01 10.10 -1.59
CA LEU A 178 12.72 10.76 -2.87
C LEU A 178 13.34 12.15 -2.94
N ARG A 179 13.30 12.94 -1.86
CA ARG A 179 13.98 14.25 -1.81
C ARG A 179 15.48 14.11 -2.05
N GLU A 180 16.13 13.10 -1.46
CA GLU A 180 17.56 12.85 -1.68
C GLU A 180 17.87 12.35 -3.10
N ILE A 181 17.02 11.47 -3.65
CA ILE A 181 17.13 11.04 -5.05
C ILE A 181 17.03 12.22 -6.00
N LEU A 182 16.06 13.12 -5.79
CA LEU A 182 15.84 14.27 -6.68
C LEU A 182 17.03 15.24 -6.72
N THR A 183 17.75 15.39 -5.61
CA THR A 183 18.95 16.26 -5.55
C THR A 183 20.18 15.62 -6.18
N LYS A 184 20.29 14.29 -6.14
CA LYS A 184 21.45 13.54 -6.65
C LYS A 184 21.27 12.92 -8.04
N LEU A 185 20.05 12.92 -8.59
CA LEU A 185 19.75 12.28 -9.87
C LEU A 185 20.65 12.81 -10.99
N ALA A 186 21.36 11.89 -11.64
CA ALA A 186 22.23 12.11 -12.78
C ALA A 186 22.11 10.91 -13.76
N PRO A 187 22.50 11.06 -15.04
CA PRO A 187 22.38 9.98 -16.02
C PRO A 187 23.10 8.68 -15.60
N GLU A 188 24.28 8.80 -15.01
CA GLU A 188 25.14 7.70 -14.57
C GLU A 188 24.59 6.91 -13.37
N ASN A 189 23.72 7.52 -12.55
CA ASN A 189 23.16 6.90 -11.35
C ASN A 189 21.67 6.58 -11.46
N HIS A 190 21.06 6.80 -12.64
CA HIS A 190 19.63 6.61 -12.85
C HIS A 190 19.13 5.23 -12.43
N ALA A 191 19.82 4.16 -12.83
CA ALA A 191 19.47 2.78 -12.46
C ALA A 191 19.52 2.55 -10.93
N LEU A 192 20.48 3.15 -10.23
CA LEU A 192 20.59 3.10 -8.77
C LEU A 192 19.43 3.83 -8.10
N CYS A 193 19.04 5.01 -8.61
CA CYS A 193 17.86 5.73 -8.12
C CYS A 193 16.56 4.94 -8.33
N VAL A 194 16.41 4.27 -9.47
CA VAL A 194 15.26 3.39 -9.75
C VAL A 194 15.22 2.23 -8.75
N ALA A 195 16.37 1.60 -8.48
CA ALA A 195 16.48 0.50 -7.52
C ALA A 195 16.12 0.94 -6.09
N LEU A 196 16.59 2.11 -5.66
CA LEU A 196 16.20 2.73 -4.38
C LEU A 196 14.68 2.98 -4.31
N ALA A 197 14.10 3.55 -5.37
CA ALA A 197 12.66 3.79 -5.45
C ALA A 197 11.83 2.50 -5.44
N ALA A 198 12.41 1.37 -5.86
CA ALA A 198 11.78 0.04 -5.91
C ALA A 198 11.86 -0.76 -4.60
N ILE A 199 12.63 -0.32 -3.59
CA ILE A 199 12.77 -1.01 -2.29
C ILE A 199 11.42 -1.40 -1.65
N PRO A 200 10.37 -0.56 -1.67
CA PRO A 200 9.09 -0.92 -1.07
C PRO A 200 8.43 -2.18 -1.67
N GLU A 201 8.81 -2.62 -2.87
CA GLU A 201 8.33 -3.86 -3.47
C GLU A 201 8.71 -5.10 -2.66
N LYS A 202 9.83 -5.02 -1.95
CA LYS A 202 10.39 -6.10 -1.12
C LYS A 202 9.65 -6.24 0.21
N ILE A 203 8.96 -5.18 0.66
CA ILE A 203 8.15 -5.21 1.88
C ILE A 203 6.81 -5.89 1.59
N ARG A 204 6.69 -7.18 1.93
CA ARG A 204 5.51 -8.02 1.63
C ARG A 204 4.98 -8.73 2.86
N GLY A 205 3.70 -9.13 2.82
CA GLY A 205 3.04 -9.86 3.89
C GLY A 205 2.44 -8.96 4.97
N PHE A 206 2.06 -9.58 6.10
CA PHE A 206 1.39 -8.94 7.23
C PHE A 206 2.07 -9.35 8.56
N GLY A 207 1.94 -8.52 9.60
CA GLY A 207 2.53 -8.76 10.93
C GLY A 207 4.02 -9.09 10.87
N HIS A 208 4.43 -10.13 11.60
CA HIS A 208 5.84 -10.58 11.68
C HIS A 208 6.49 -10.90 10.32
N VAL A 209 5.72 -11.36 9.32
CA VAL A 209 6.25 -11.62 7.97
C VAL A 209 6.66 -10.30 7.32
N LYS A 210 5.86 -9.25 7.49
CA LYS A 210 6.16 -7.91 7.00
C LYS A 210 7.36 -7.32 7.73
N GLU A 211 7.45 -7.49 9.04
CA GLU A 211 8.59 -7.01 9.84
C GLU A 211 9.93 -7.61 9.38
N ARG A 212 9.95 -8.92 9.09
CA ARG A 212 11.16 -9.58 8.57
C ARG A 212 11.58 -9.01 7.21
N HIS A 213 10.64 -8.87 6.28
CA HIS A 213 10.93 -8.29 4.97
C HIS A 213 11.30 -6.81 5.06
N LEU A 214 10.69 -6.07 5.99
CA LEU A 214 11.02 -4.67 6.25
C LEU A 214 12.48 -4.54 6.70
N LYS A 215 12.93 -5.39 7.62
CA LYS A 215 14.32 -5.37 8.09
C LYS A 215 15.31 -5.62 6.94
N GLN A 216 15.03 -6.60 6.09
CA GLN A 216 15.86 -6.90 4.91
C GLN A 216 15.85 -5.73 3.91
N ALA A 217 14.67 -5.19 3.59
CA ALA A 217 14.51 -4.07 2.67
C ALA A 217 15.26 -2.82 3.17
N LYS A 218 15.24 -2.54 4.48
CA LYS A 218 15.97 -1.41 5.07
C LYS A 218 17.48 -1.59 5.10
N ALA A 219 17.97 -2.81 5.23
CA ALA A 219 19.41 -3.09 5.09
C ALA A 219 19.87 -2.80 3.65
N GLU A 220 19.13 -3.27 2.66
CA GLU A 220 19.43 -3.01 1.26
C GLU A 220 19.29 -1.52 0.88
N GLU A 221 18.25 -0.84 1.38
CA GLU A 221 18.08 0.61 1.21
C GLU A 221 19.32 1.37 1.71
N ALA A 222 19.86 0.98 2.87
CA ALA A 222 21.06 1.60 3.44
C ALA A 222 22.30 1.37 2.57
N GLU A 223 22.50 0.15 2.05
CA GLU A 223 23.60 -0.17 1.14
C GLU A 223 23.54 0.64 -0.16
N LEU A 224 22.36 0.71 -0.79
CA LEU A 224 22.17 1.49 -2.01
C LEU A 224 22.33 3.00 -1.76
N LEU A 225 21.90 3.50 -0.60
CA LEU A 225 22.09 4.91 -0.21
C LEU A 225 23.57 5.25 -0.01
N VAL A 226 24.36 4.37 0.60
CA VAL A 226 25.81 4.59 0.73
C VAL A 226 26.44 4.75 -0.65
N ARG A 227 26.06 3.91 -1.61
CA ARG A 227 26.58 3.97 -2.98
C ARG A 227 26.17 5.25 -3.72
N LEU A 228 24.92 5.68 -3.56
CA LEU A 228 24.44 6.94 -4.14
C LEU A 228 25.17 8.15 -3.54
N ARG A 229 25.60 8.06 -2.28
CA ARG A 229 26.33 9.10 -1.57
C ARG A 229 27.82 9.13 -1.91
N ASP A 230 28.43 7.97 -2.12
CA ASP A 230 29.84 7.83 -2.51
C ASP A 230 30.09 8.44 -3.89
N GLY A 231 29.19 8.21 -4.86
CA GLY A 231 29.22 8.89 -6.15
C GLY A 231 30.39 8.51 -7.07
N SER A 232 31.24 7.56 -6.67
CA SER A 232 32.28 7.00 -7.53
C SER A 232 31.67 6.15 -8.65
N GLU A 233 32.21 6.18 -9.87
CA GLU A 233 31.70 5.37 -11.00
C GLU A 233 31.61 3.87 -10.63
N ALA A 234 32.59 3.37 -9.87
CA ALA A 234 32.60 2.00 -9.37
C ALA A 234 31.44 1.71 -8.40
N ALA A 235 31.08 2.67 -7.53
CA ALA A 235 29.94 2.51 -6.62
C ALA A 235 28.58 2.61 -7.33
N LEU A 236 28.50 3.38 -8.42
CA LEU A 236 27.26 3.57 -9.18
C LEU A 236 26.93 2.38 -10.11
N ALA A 237 27.93 1.56 -10.47
CA ALA A 237 27.72 0.37 -11.27
C ALA A 237 26.84 -0.68 -10.56
N MET A 238 25.67 -1.02 -11.12
CA MET A 238 24.82 -2.07 -10.54
C MET A 238 25.60 -3.39 -10.44
N PRO A 239 25.55 -4.09 -9.30
CA PRO A 239 26.16 -5.40 -9.19
C PRO A 239 25.52 -6.30 -10.24
N LYS A 240 26.33 -7.09 -10.95
CA LYS A 240 25.80 -8.18 -11.78
C LYS A 240 24.91 -9.01 -10.87
N ALA A 241 23.66 -9.21 -11.27
CA ALA A 241 22.76 -10.11 -10.55
C ALA A 241 23.49 -11.43 -10.36
N ALA A 242 23.67 -11.85 -9.10
CA ALA A 242 24.17 -13.18 -8.82
C ALA A 242 23.17 -14.17 -9.41
N GLU A 243 23.65 -14.99 -10.36
CA GLU A 243 22.93 -16.09 -11.00
C GLU A 243 22.37 -17.09 -9.98
#